data_AF-A0A016UEN0-F1
#
_entry.id   AF-A0A016UEN0-F1
#
_cell.length_a   1.000
_cell.length_b   1.000
_cell.length_c   1.000
_cell.angle_alpha   90.00
_cell.angle_beta   90.00
_cell.angle_gamma   90.00
#
_symmetry.space_group_name_H-M   'P 1'
#
loop_
_entity.id
_entity.type
_entity.pdbx_description
1 polymer ?
#
loop_
_entity_poly.entity_id
_entity_poly.type
_entity_poly.pdbx_seq_one_letter_code
_entity_poly.pdbx_strand_id
1 'polypeptide(L)'
;MKRRTIRILCLQETRWKGCKAIEIGDGIKLFYHGVETKKNTLKEHISLVNRVSKRIIPHRIATAKRFWTVISVYAPQCGHIEMEKALFYEELDDAIRSVPKSDYLTIGRDFNGHVG
;
A
#
# COMPACT_ATOMS: atom_id res chain seq x y z
N MET A 1 5.52 13.38 -9.49
CA MET A 1 5.82 13.58 -8.05
C MET A 1 6.26 15.02 -7.74
N LYS A 2 7.42 15.49 -8.21
CA LYS A 2 7.98 16.85 -7.95
C LYS A 2 6.94 18.00 -7.84
N ARG A 3 6.09 18.19 -8.87
CA ARG A 3 5.09 19.29 -8.97
C ARG A 3 3.99 19.34 -7.88
N ARG A 4 3.88 18.32 -7.01
CA ARG A 4 2.94 18.27 -5.87
C ARG A 4 3.58 17.78 -4.56
N THR A 5 4.92 17.82 -4.45
CA THR A 5 5.69 17.41 -3.25
C THR A 5 5.32 16.04 -2.65
N ILE A 6 4.86 15.10 -3.49
CA ILE A 6 4.39 13.77 -3.06
C ILE A 6 5.58 12.96 -2.54
N ARG A 7 5.52 12.56 -1.26
CA ARG A 7 6.56 11.76 -0.58
C ARG A 7 6.39 10.25 -0.73
N ILE A 8 5.15 9.76 -0.82
CA ILE A 8 4.80 8.36 -1.07
C ILE A 8 3.65 8.33 -2.07
N LEU A 9 3.73 7.43 -3.05
CA LEU A 9 2.68 7.16 -4.02
C LEU A 9 2.42 5.66 -4.06
N CYS A 10 1.19 5.25 -3.75
CA CYS A 10 0.72 3.88 -3.99
C CYS A 10 0.09 3.82 -5.38
N LEU A 11 0.38 2.75 -6.13
CA LEU A 11 -0.27 2.44 -7.40
C LEU A 11 -0.93 1.08 -7.28
N GLN A 12 -2.17 0.96 -7.74
CA GLN A 12 -2.92 -0.29 -7.82
C GLN A 12 -3.24 -0.60 -9.30
N GLU A 13 -3.78 -1.80 -9.57
CA GLU A 13 -4.14 -2.30 -10.92
C GLU A 13 -3.02 -2.31 -11.98
N THR A 14 -1.75 -2.18 -11.57
CA THR A 14 -0.59 -2.25 -12.47
C THR A 14 -0.50 -3.61 -13.16
N ARG A 15 -0.42 -3.63 -14.50
CA ARG A 15 -0.24 -4.86 -15.31
C ARG A 15 1.17 -5.48 -15.22
N TRP A 16 1.99 -5.05 -14.26
CA TRP A 16 3.34 -5.55 -14.04
C TRP A 16 3.31 -6.95 -13.41
N LYS A 17 4.34 -7.76 -13.69
CA LYS A 17 4.50 -9.13 -13.17
C LYS A 17 5.74 -9.24 -12.29
N GLY A 18 5.65 -10.09 -11.27
CA GLY A 18 6.73 -10.35 -10.33
C GLY A 18 6.92 -9.26 -9.28
N CYS A 19 7.97 -9.41 -8.48
CA CYS A 19 8.25 -8.57 -7.31
C CYS A 19 9.61 -7.89 -7.47
N LYS A 20 9.67 -6.55 -7.54
CA LYS A 20 10.96 -5.82 -7.61
C LYS A 20 10.93 -4.50 -6.82
N ALA A 21 12.13 -4.11 -6.38
CA ALA A 21 12.48 -2.75 -6.01
C ALA A 21 13.38 -2.18 -7.13
N ILE A 22 13.11 -0.97 -7.60
CA ILE A 22 13.86 -0.30 -8.67
C ILE A 22 14.02 1.17 -8.27
N GLU A 23 15.24 1.70 -8.33
CA GLU A 23 15.47 3.15 -8.19
C GLU A 23 15.23 3.82 -9.55
N ILE A 24 14.33 4.81 -9.58
CA ILE A 24 13.84 5.43 -10.83
C ILE A 24 14.35 6.87 -11.02
N GLY A 25 15.49 7.20 -10.38
CA GLY A 25 16.06 8.54 -10.31
C GLY A 25 15.50 9.39 -9.17
N ASP A 26 16.05 10.58 -8.97
CA ASP A 26 15.65 11.55 -7.92
C ASP A 26 15.65 11.01 -6.47
N GLY A 27 16.36 9.91 -6.19
CA GLY A 27 16.30 9.19 -4.90
C GLY A 27 14.97 8.46 -4.67
N ILE A 28 14.13 8.32 -5.70
CA ILE A 28 12.82 7.69 -5.63
C ILE A 28 12.97 6.19 -5.91
N LYS A 29 12.60 5.37 -4.92
CA LYS A 29 12.53 3.91 -5.06
C LYS A 29 11.09 3.47 -5.34
N LEU A 30 10.88 2.90 -6.51
CA LEU A 30 9.66 2.24 -6.92
C LEU A 30 9.68 0.79 -6.41
N PHE A 31 8.59 0.38 -5.76
CA PHE A 31 8.39 -0.98 -5.28
C PHE A 31 7.08 -1.50 -5.85
N TYR A 32 7.09 -2.71 -6.41
CA TYR A 32 5.87 -3.31 -6.95
C TYR A 32 5.79 -4.83 -6.71
N HIS A 33 4.56 -5.32 -6.66
CA HIS A 33 4.21 -6.72 -6.46
C HIS A 33 3.08 -7.10 -7.44
N GLY A 34 3.42 -7.82 -8.49
CA GLY A 34 2.48 -8.34 -9.49
C GLY A 34 2.38 -9.85 -9.44
N VAL A 35 1.20 -10.39 -9.76
CA VAL A 35 0.93 -11.85 -9.70
C VAL A 35 1.88 -12.60 -10.64
N GLU A 36 2.64 -13.53 -10.07
CA GLU A 36 3.64 -14.36 -10.72
C GLU A 36 3.66 -15.74 -10.04
N THR A 37 3.92 -16.81 -10.81
CA THR A 37 3.82 -18.20 -10.31
C THR A 37 4.97 -18.64 -9.39
N LYS A 38 5.86 -17.73 -8.99
CA LYS A 38 6.95 -17.98 -8.03
C LYS A 38 7.03 -16.85 -6.99
N LYS A 39 7.17 -17.23 -5.71
CA LYS A 39 7.36 -16.28 -4.59
C LYS A 39 8.75 -15.64 -4.65
N ASN A 40 8.84 -14.47 -5.26
CA ASN A 40 10.03 -13.61 -5.22
C ASN A 40 9.93 -12.63 -4.03
N THR A 41 10.88 -12.67 -3.09
CA THR A 41 10.87 -11.83 -1.87
C THR A 41 11.46 -10.45 -2.12
N LEU A 42 10.81 -9.39 -1.61
CA LEU A 42 11.31 -8.00 -1.66
C LEU A 42 12.40 -7.80 -0.59
N LYS A 43 13.55 -8.42 -0.82
CA LYS A 43 14.33 -9.12 0.23
C LYS A 43 15.00 -8.27 1.32
N GLU A 44 15.01 -6.94 1.23
CA GLU A 44 15.85 -6.09 2.11
C GLU A 44 15.13 -4.94 2.81
N HIS A 45 14.09 -4.34 2.22
CA HIS A 45 13.56 -3.05 2.69
C HIS A 45 12.04 -2.93 2.82
N ILE A 46 11.24 -3.90 2.31
CA ILE A 46 9.78 -3.91 2.53
C ILE A 46 9.31 -5.32 2.83
N SER A 47 8.67 -5.52 3.97
CA SER A 47 7.76 -6.64 4.16
C SER A 47 6.37 -6.24 3.70
N LEU A 48 5.86 -6.93 2.67
CA LEU A 48 4.43 -6.96 2.41
C LEU A 48 3.79 -7.67 3.60
N VAL A 49 3.00 -6.96 4.39
CA VAL A 49 2.25 -7.55 5.50
C VAL A 49 1.07 -8.32 4.90
N ASN A 50 0.58 -9.35 5.60
CA ASN A 50 -0.52 -10.17 5.12
C ASN A 50 -1.68 -9.30 4.63
N ARG A 51 -2.12 -9.53 3.39
CA ARG A 51 -3.22 -8.79 2.76
C ARG A 51 -4.49 -9.00 3.58
N VAL A 52 -5.00 -7.93 4.19
CA VAL A 52 -6.21 -7.96 5.02
C VAL A 52 -7.42 -8.33 4.17
N SER A 53 -7.64 -7.63 3.06
CA SER A 53 -8.75 -7.93 2.16
C SER A 53 -8.45 -7.53 0.71
N LYS A 54 -9.43 -7.70 -0.19
CA LYS A 54 -9.28 -7.21 -1.57
C LYS A 54 -9.03 -5.69 -1.60
N ARG A 55 -9.61 -4.93 -0.66
CA ARG A 55 -9.62 -3.47 -0.61
C ARG A 55 -8.51 -2.86 0.26
N ILE A 56 -7.96 -3.61 1.22
CA ILE A 56 -7.02 -3.11 2.23
C ILE A 56 -5.69 -3.87 2.13
N ILE A 57 -4.60 -3.16 1.81
CA ILE A 57 -3.26 -3.73 1.60
C ILE A 57 -2.21 -2.98 2.44
N PRO A 58 -1.77 -3.54 3.58
CA PRO A 58 -0.69 -2.97 4.40
C PRO A 58 0.71 -3.32 3.85
N HIS A 59 1.58 -2.31 3.75
CA HIS A 59 2.98 -2.43 3.34
C HIS A 59 3.88 -1.90 4.47
N ARG A 60 4.82 -2.69 4.99
CA ARG A 60 5.72 -2.26 6.07
C ARG A 60 7.13 -2.04 5.53
N ILE A 61 7.52 -0.77 5.46
CA ILE A 61 8.78 -0.30 4.87
C ILE A 61 9.81 -0.11 5.99
N ALA A 62 10.98 -0.72 5.85
CA ALA A 62 12.12 -0.46 6.72
C ALA A 62 12.77 0.88 6.35
N THR A 63 13.04 1.73 7.35
CA THR A 63 13.83 2.97 7.18
C THR A 63 14.98 2.97 8.18
N ALA A 64 16.00 3.79 7.94
CA ALA A 64 17.23 3.83 8.75
C ALA A 64 17.05 4.19 10.24
N LYS A 65 15.84 4.54 10.69
CA LYS A 65 15.54 4.82 12.12
C LYS A 65 14.46 3.92 12.74
N ARG A 66 13.58 3.32 11.93
CA ARG A 66 12.42 2.49 12.33
C ARG A 66 11.61 2.06 11.09
N PHE A 67 10.48 1.39 11.28
CA PHE A 67 9.56 1.06 10.18
C PHE A 67 8.54 2.19 9.89
N TRP A 68 7.99 2.16 8.68
CA TRP A 68 6.87 2.98 8.20
C TRP A 68 5.85 2.03 7.56
N THR A 69 4.67 1.89 8.18
CA THR A 69 3.57 1.10 7.64
C THR A 69 2.62 1.99 6.84
N VAL A 70 2.40 1.62 5.58
CA VAL A 70 1.51 2.30 4.63
C VAL A 70 0.33 1.38 4.30
N ILE A 71 -0.86 1.72 4.79
CA ILE A 71 -2.09 0.99 4.50
C ILE A 71 -2.72 1.58 3.24
N SER A 72 -2.70 0.83 2.14
CA SER A 72 -3.36 1.25 0.89
C SER A 72 -4.83 0.81 0.93
N VAL A 73 -5.76 1.74 0.70
CA VAL A 73 -7.22 1.50 0.84
C VAL A 73 -8.02 1.88 -0.39
N TYR A 74 -8.83 0.94 -0.90
CA TYR A 74 -9.80 1.13 -1.98
C TYR A 74 -11.23 1.14 -1.42
N ALA A 75 -11.71 2.33 -1.07
CA ALA A 75 -13.00 2.52 -0.40
C ALA A 75 -14.19 1.94 -1.21
N PRO A 76 -15.24 1.42 -0.54
CA PRO A 76 -16.47 1.01 -1.21
C PRO A 76 -17.12 2.20 -1.92
N GLN A 77 -17.59 1.97 -3.15
CA GLN A 77 -18.33 2.97 -3.92
C GLN A 77 -19.68 3.29 -3.25
N CYS A 78 -20.21 4.49 -3.50
CA CYS A 78 -21.38 5.01 -2.78
C CYS A 78 -22.62 4.10 -2.87
N GLY A 79 -22.80 3.39 -3.98
CA GLY A 79 -23.92 2.46 -4.20
C GLY A 79 -23.80 1.06 -3.58
N HIS A 80 -22.70 0.71 -2.90
CA HIS A 80 -22.61 -0.57 -2.17
C HIS A 80 -23.57 -0.60 -0.97
N ILE A 81 -24.01 -1.79 -0.57
CA ILE A 81 -24.88 -1.97 0.59
C ILE A 81 -24.17 -1.58 1.89
N GLU A 82 -24.94 -1.14 2.89
CA GLU A 82 -24.39 -0.60 4.14
C GLU A 82 -23.54 -1.61 4.93
N MET A 83 -23.93 -2.89 4.88
CA MET A 83 -23.17 -4.00 5.48
C MET A 83 -21.74 -4.14 4.90
N GLU A 84 -21.55 -3.97 3.58
CA GLU A 84 -20.21 -4.00 2.97
C GLU A 84 -19.37 -2.77 3.35
N LYS A 85 -20.01 -1.63 3.64
CA LYS A 85 -19.34 -0.42 4.14
C LYS A 85 -18.91 -0.60 5.59
N ALA A 86 -19.79 -1.12 6.45
CA ALA A 86 -19.48 -1.43 7.85
C ALA A 86 -18.30 -2.41 7.96
N LEU A 87 -18.37 -3.54 7.26
CA LEU A 87 -17.30 -4.54 7.24
C LEU A 87 -15.96 -3.97 6.75
N PHE A 88 -15.97 -3.10 5.73
CA PHE A 88 -14.75 -2.41 5.26
C PHE A 88 -14.14 -1.49 6.34
N TYR A 89 -14.96 -0.83 7.16
CA TYR A 89 -14.46 0.01 8.25
C TYR A 89 -13.94 -0.82 9.43
N GLU A 90 -14.55 -1.97 9.73
CA GLU A 90 -14.03 -2.93 10.71
C GLU A 90 -12.68 -3.53 10.26
N GLU A 91 -12.59 -4.05 9.02
CA GLU A 91 -11.32 -4.52 8.43
C GLU A 91 -10.22 -3.45 8.47
N LEU A 92 -10.59 -2.17 8.31
CA LEU A 92 -9.64 -1.05 8.32
C LEU A 92 -9.20 -0.66 9.74
N ASP A 93 -10.10 -0.67 10.72
CA ASP A 93 -9.74 -0.42 12.12
C ASP A 93 -8.84 -1.53 12.66
N ASP A 94 -9.15 -2.81 12.40
CA ASP A 94 -8.26 -3.92 12.73
C ASP A 94 -6.91 -3.84 12.01
N ALA A 95 -6.90 -3.44 10.72
CA ALA A 95 -5.65 -3.20 10.01
C ALA A 95 -4.81 -2.09 10.66
N ILE A 96 -5.44 -1.01 11.14
CA ILE A 96 -4.78 0.09 11.86
C ILE A 96 -4.27 -0.36 13.24
N ARG A 97 -5.10 -1.09 14.00
CA ARG A 97 -4.75 -1.65 15.32
C ARG A 97 -3.61 -2.67 15.26
N SER A 98 -3.48 -3.40 14.14
CA SER A 98 -2.38 -4.35 13.91
C SER A 98 -1.01 -3.69 13.72
N VAL A 99 -0.95 -2.37 13.47
CA VAL A 99 0.32 -1.67 13.21
C VAL A 99 1.09 -1.46 14.51
N PRO A 100 2.38 -1.88 14.60
CA PRO A 100 3.19 -1.67 15.78
C PRO A 100 3.32 -0.17 16.11
N LYS A 101 3.08 0.21 17.38
CA LYS A 101 3.11 1.61 17.85
C LYS A 101 4.46 2.34 17.65
N SER A 102 5.52 1.60 17.35
CA SER A 102 6.83 2.11 16.93
C SER A 102 6.83 2.74 15.54
N ASP A 103 5.98 2.26 14.65
CA ASP A 103 6.00 2.59 13.24
C ASP A 103 5.41 3.98 12.98
N TYR A 104 5.77 4.58 11.84
CA TYR A 104 4.93 5.63 11.29
C TYR A 104 3.78 4.99 10.52
N LEU A 105 2.54 5.39 10.82
CA LEU A 105 1.37 5.00 10.06
C LEU A 105 1.09 6.04 8.96
N THR A 106 0.68 5.59 7.78
CA THR A 106 0.07 6.44 6.75
C THR A 106 -1.00 5.65 6.02
N ILE A 107 -2.20 6.22 5.91
CA ILE A 107 -3.30 5.62 5.16
C ILE A 107 -3.29 6.23 3.75
N GLY A 108 -2.84 5.44 2.78
CA GLY A 108 -2.83 5.79 1.36
C GLY A 108 -4.15 5.41 0.71
N ARG A 109 -5.08 6.36 0.59
CA ARG A 109 -6.31 6.16 -0.18
C ARG A 109 -5.98 6.04 -1.67
N ASP A 110 -6.62 5.11 -2.38
CA ASP A 110 -6.69 5.20 -3.83
C ASP A 110 -7.51 6.44 -4.22
N PHE A 111 -6.84 7.37 -4.89
CA PHE A 111 -7.47 8.58 -5.43
C PHE A 111 -8.02 8.37 -6.84
N ASN A 112 -7.74 7.21 -7.47
CA ASN A 112 -8.17 6.83 -8.81
C ASN A 112 -7.97 7.95 -9.86
N GLY A 113 -6.88 8.70 -9.67
CA GLY A 113 -6.66 9.97 -10.32
C GLY A 113 -6.19 9.78 -11.76
N HIS A 114 -7.08 10.00 -12.72
CA HIS A 114 -6.70 10.24 -14.11
C HIS A 114 -5.76 11.45 -14.16
N VAL A 115 -4.48 11.20 -14.42
CA VAL A 115 -3.49 12.23 -14.72
C VAL A 115 -3.46 12.40 -16.22
N GLY A 116 -4.11 13.45 -16.71
CA GLY A 116 -3.78 14.08 -18.00
C GLY A 116 -2.55 14.96 -17.88
#